data_AF-A0A327J744-F1
#
_entry.id   AF-A0A327J744-F1
#
_cell.length_a   1.000
_cell.length_b   1.000
_cell.length_c   1.000
_cell.angle_alpha   90.00
_cell.angle_beta   90.00
_cell.angle_gamma   90.00
#
_symmetry.space_group_name_H-M   'P 1'
#
loop_
_entity.id
_entity.type
_entity.pdbx_description
1 polymer ?
#
loop_
_entity_poly.entity_id
_entity_poly.type
_entity_poly.pdbx_seq_one_letter_code
_entity_poly.pdbx_strand_id
1 'polypeptide(L)'
;MNPKTNKPYTDLKKSFKKVLMNANIENFRFHDLRHTVATRLVEKGIDLVVVQEILGHSKLTTTQRYAHPVPQRKLDAINILNNYL
;
A
#
# COMPACT_ATOMS: atom_id res chain seq x y z
N MET A 1 14.10 -16.30 7.23
CA MET A 1 14.29 -17.67 7.77
C MET A 1 14.05 -17.63 9.28
N ASN A 2 13.46 -18.66 9.88
CA ASN A 2 13.36 -18.75 11.35
C ASN A 2 14.75 -19.15 11.90
N PRO A 3 15.36 -18.33 12.79
CA PRO A 3 16.72 -18.58 13.26
C PRO A 3 16.85 -19.84 14.13
N LYS A 4 15.74 -20.35 14.69
CA LYS A 4 15.72 -21.55 15.53
C LYS A 4 15.54 -22.84 14.74
N THR A 5 14.79 -22.80 13.64
CA THR A 5 14.43 -23.99 12.87
C THR A 5 15.09 -24.04 11.48
N ASN A 6 15.73 -22.95 11.06
CA ASN A 6 16.28 -22.73 9.71
C ASN A 6 15.27 -22.95 8.57
N LYS A 7 13.97 -22.97 8.88
CA LYS A 7 12.88 -23.10 7.92
C LYS A 7 12.17 -21.75 7.72
N PRO A 8 11.43 -21.55 6.62
CA PRO A 8 10.53 -20.41 6.49
C PRO A 8 9.52 -20.37 7.65
N TYR A 9 9.10 -19.16 8.02
CA TYR A 9 7.95 -19.02 8.91
C TYR A 9 6.70 -19.52 8.20
N THR A 10 5.95 -20.40 8.84
CA THR A 10 4.73 -21.00 8.29
C THR A 10 3.47 -20.24 8.73
N ASP A 11 3.52 -19.56 9.88
CA ASP A 11 2.43 -18.73 10.40
C ASP A 11 2.99 -17.49 11.10
N LEU A 12 2.37 -16.34 10.82
CA LEU A 12 2.69 -15.02 11.40
C LEU A 12 1.52 -14.46 12.22
N LYS A 13 0.37 -15.15 12.30
CA LYS A 13 -0.85 -14.64 12.95
C LYS A 13 -0.63 -14.34 14.43
N LYS A 14 0.05 -15.23 15.16
CA LYS A 14 0.29 -15.06 16.61
C LYS A 14 1.17 -13.84 16.91
N SER A 15 2.29 -13.70 16.19
CA SER A 15 3.18 -12.55 16.32
C SER A 15 2.49 -11.26 15.90
N PHE A 16 1.73 -11.29 14.80
CA PHE A 16 0.98 -10.14 14.32
C PHE A 16 -0.08 -9.68 15.34
N LYS A 17 -0.88 -10.60 15.89
CA LYS A 17 -1.85 -10.29 16.95
C LYS A 17 -1.18 -9.66 18.18
N LYS A 18 -0.02 -10.18 18.60
CA LYS A 18 0.73 -9.60 19.72
C LYS A 18 1.18 -8.16 19.44
N VAL A 19 1.66 -7.89 18.22
CA VAL A 19 2.04 -6.53 17.81
C VAL A 19 0.84 -5.60 17.82
N LEU A 20 -0.32 -6.02 17.29
CA LEU A 20 -1.55 -5.22 17.31
C LEU A 20 -2.01 -4.91 18.73
N MET A 21 -1.98 -5.89 19.64
CA MET A 21 -2.32 -5.69 21.05
C MET A 21 -1.39 -4.68 21.71
N ASN A 22 -0.07 -4.81 21.51
CA ASN A 22 0.90 -3.88 22.07
C ASN A 22 0.76 -2.45 21.51
N ALA A 23 0.28 -2.33 20.27
CA ALA A 23 0.04 -1.05 19.61
C ALA A 23 -1.37 -0.47 19.91
N ASN A 24 -2.21 -1.17 20.68
CA ASN A 24 -3.62 -0.83 20.90
C ASN A 24 -4.42 -0.63 19.59
N ILE A 25 -4.17 -1.47 18.59
CA ILE A 25 -4.87 -1.43 17.30
C ILE A 25 -5.89 -2.58 17.25
N GLU A 26 -7.16 -2.22 17.02
CA GLU A 26 -8.26 -3.16 16.84
C GLU A 26 -8.69 -3.24 15.37
N ASN A 27 -9.40 -4.33 15.03
CA ASN A 27 -10.01 -4.53 13.70
C ASN A 27 -9.06 -4.43 12.50
N PHE A 28 -7.77 -4.69 12.70
CA PHE A 28 -6.73 -4.61 11.66
C PHE A 28 -6.26 -5.99 11.20
N ARG A 29 -6.29 -6.22 9.89
CA ARG A 29 -5.92 -7.48 9.22
C ARG A 29 -4.53 -7.37 8.62
N PHE A 30 -3.88 -8.51 8.41
CA PHE A 30 -2.54 -8.55 7.80
C PHE A 30 -2.53 -7.92 6.39
N HIS A 31 -3.62 -8.09 5.63
CA HIS A 31 -3.76 -7.51 4.29
C HIS A 31 -3.91 -5.98 4.29
N ASP A 32 -4.27 -5.37 5.43
CA ASP A 32 -4.41 -3.91 5.53
C ASP A 32 -3.05 -3.20 5.44
N LEU A 33 -1.96 -3.91 5.72
CA LEU A 33 -0.60 -3.44 5.41
C LEU A 33 -0.41 -3.24 3.91
N ARG A 34 -0.93 -4.17 3.08
CA ARG A 34 -0.89 -4.07 1.61
C ARG A 34 -1.72 -2.89 1.14
N HIS A 35 -2.91 -2.70 1.71
CA HIS A 35 -3.74 -1.53 1.44
C HIS A 35 -3.00 -0.23 1.79
N THR A 36 -2.32 -0.19 2.94
CA THR A 36 -1.56 0.99 3.40
C THR A 36 -0.43 1.34 2.43
N VAL A 37 0.32 0.35 1.95
CA VAL A 37 1.38 0.56 0.94
C VAL A 37 0.79 1.13 -0.35
N ALA A 38 -0.29 0.55 -0.84
CA ALA A 38 -0.94 0.98 -2.07
C ALA A 38 -1.42 2.44 -1.97
N THR A 39 -2.15 2.79 -0.90
CA THR A 39 -2.64 4.14 -0.66
C THR A 39 -1.49 5.14 -0.59
N ARG A 40 -0.42 4.86 0.16
CA ARG A 40 0.72 5.78 0.31
C ARG A 40 1.48 6.02 -0.99
N LEU A 41 1.70 4.97 -1.79
CA LEU A 41 2.37 5.13 -3.08
C LEU A 41 1.53 5.98 -4.03
N VAL A 42 0.22 5.70 -4.10
CA VAL A 42 -0.68 6.51 -4.90
C VAL A 42 -0.70 7.93 -4.37
N GLU A 43 -0.82 8.19 -3.07
CA GLU A 43 -0.74 9.53 -2.45
C GLU A 43 0.56 10.27 -2.77
N LYS A 44 1.68 9.58 -3.00
CA LYS A 44 2.94 10.19 -3.45
C LYS A 44 3.05 10.42 -4.96
N GLY A 45 2.01 10.07 -5.71
CA GLY A 45 1.92 10.34 -7.16
C GLY A 45 2.58 9.26 -8.00
N ILE A 46 2.87 8.11 -7.41
CA ILE A 46 3.39 6.97 -8.15
C ILE A 46 2.30 6.42 -9.05
N ASP A 47 2.68 6.09 -10.29
CA ASP A 47 1.78 5.57 -11.32
C ASP A 47 1.12 4.25 -10.89
N LEU A 48 -0.16 4.08 -11.25
CA LEU A 48 -0.95 2.92 -10.84
C LEU A 48 -0.43 1.59 -11.41
N VAL A 49 0.22 1.60 -12.57
CA VAL A 49 0.87 0.41 -13.16
C VAL A 49 2.07 0.02 -12.32
N VAL A 50 2.90 0.98 -11.92
CA VAL A 50 4.04 0.73 -11.02
C VAL A 50 3.56 0.19 -9.67
N VAL A 51 2.51 0.78 -9.09
CA VAL A 51 1.90 0.28 -7.86
C VAL A 51 1.34 -1.14 -8.05
N GLN A 52 0.71 -1.44 -9.19
CA GLN A 52 0.19 -2.77 -9.50
C GLN A 52 1.30 -3.82 -9.51
N GLU A 53 2.44 -3.53 -10.16
CA GLU A 53 3.59 -4.43 -10.23
C GLU A 53 4.22 -4.66 -8.85
N ILE A 54 4.42 -3.61 -8.06
CA ILE A 54 4.92 -3.71 -6.68
C ILE A 54 4.02 -4.61 -5.82
N LEU A 55 2.70 -4.48 -5.99
CA LEU A 55 1.73 -5.26 -5.21
C LEU A 55 1.49 -6.66 -5.79
N GLY A 56 1.95 -6.94 -7.01
CA GLY A 56 1.72 -8.20 -7.71
C GLY A 56 0.25 -8.44 -8.08
N HIS A 57 -0.51 -7.38 -8.35
CA HIS A 57 -1.91 -7.54 -8.76
C HIS A 57 -1.98 -7.98 -10.24
N SER A 58 -2.74 -9.04 -10.51
CA SER A 58 -2.91 -9.55 -11.88
C SER A 58 -3.78 -8.65 -12.76
N LYS A 59 -4.62 -7.81 -12.17
CA LYS A 59 -5.51 -6.88 -12.86
C LYS A 59 -5.32 -5.47 -12.32
N LEU A 60 -5.20 -4.50 -13.22
CA LEU A 60 -5.12 -3.08 -12.86
C LEU A 60 -6.37 -2.62 -12.08
N THR A 61 -7.53 -3.20 -12.36
CA THR A 61 -8.80 -2.91 -11.65
C THR A 61 -8.73 -3.18 -10.15
N THR A 62 -7.88 -4.11 -9.70
CA THR A 62 -7.64 -4.33 -8.26
C THR A 62 -6.89 -3.15 -7.63
N THR A 63 -5.95 -2.55 -8.36
CA THR A 63 -5.17 -1.39 -7.91
C THR A 63 -5.95 -0.08 -8.04
N GLN A 64 -6.88 0.01 -8.99
CA GLN A 64 -7.71 1.21 -9.19
C GLN A 64 -8.52 1.62 -7.95
N ARG A 65 -8.78 0.70 -7.00
CA ARG A 65 -9.42 1.03 -5.72
C ARG A 65 -8.69 2.13 -4.94
N TYR A 66 -7.37 2.27 -5.12
CA TYR A 66 -6.57 3.28 -4.42
C TYR A 66 -6.43 4.59 -5.20
N ALA A 67 -6.97 4.65 -6.41
CA ALA A 67 -6.95 5.85 -7.25
C ALA A 67 -7.96 6.87 -6.69
N HIS A 68 -7.60 7.54 -5.61
CA HIS A 68 -8.39 8.62 -5.05
C HIS A 68 -8.01 9.94 -5.75
N PRO A 69 -8.92 10.53 -6.55
CA PRO A 69 -8.70 11.85 -7.11
C PRO A 69 -8.79 12.89 -6.00
N VAL A 70 -7.65 13.29 -5.44
CA VAL A 70 -7.59 14.45 -4.54
C VAL A 70 -7.66 15.71 -5.42
N PRO A 71 -8.55 16.68 -5.14
CA PRO A 71 -8.65 17.92 -5.91
C PRO A 71 -7.31 18.61 -6.15
N GLN A 72 -6.42 18.58 -5.15
CA GLN A 72 -5.06 19.10 -5.22
C GLN A 72 -4.26 18.53 -6.39
N ARG A 73 -4.36 17.22 -6.66
CA ARG A 73 -3.61 16.58 -7.75
C ARG A 73 -4.03 17.05 -9.13
N LYS A 74 -5.32 17.39 -9.30
CA LYS A 74 -5.82 17.93 -10.56
C LYS A 74 -5.24 19.33 -10.78
N LEU A 75 -5.19 20.14 -9.72
CA LEU A 75 -4.58 21.47 -9.76
C LEU A 75 -3.08 21.39 -10.05
N ASP A 76 -2.36 20.50 -9.36
CA ASP A 76 -0.92 20.28 -9.58
C ASP A 76 -0.65 19.84 -11.04
N ALA A 77 -1.47 18.94 -11.58
CA ALA A 77 -1.35 18.49 -12.97
C ALA A 77 -1.58 19.61 -13.99
N ILE A 78 -2.54 20.51 -13.75
CA ILE A 78 -2.76 21.68 -14.60
C ILE A 78 -1.62 22.69 -14.44
N ASN A 79 -1.11 22.91 -13.23
CA ASN A 79 -0.01 23.83 -12.97
C ASN A 79 1.29 23.43 -13.67
N ILE A 80 1.51 22.13 -13.90
CA ILE A 80 2.63 21.67 -14.72
C ILE A 80 2.59 22.31 -16.12
N LEU A 81 1.40 22.40 -16.75
CA LEU A 81 1.25 23.04 -18.06
C LEU A 81 1.56 24.55 -18.02
N ASN A 82 1.22 25.23 -16.92
CA ASN A 82 1.50 26.65 -16.75
C ASN A 82 3.00 26.96 -16.67
N ASN A 83 3.83 26.01 -16.25
CA ASN A 83 5.28 26.18 -16.17
C ASN A 83 6.00 25.94 -17.52
N TYR A 84 5.29 25.54 -18.57
CA TYR A 84 5.83 25.36 -19.92
C TYR A 84 5.58 26.57 -20.85
N LEU A 85 4.78 27.55 -20.41
CA LEU A 85 4.48 28.80 -21.12
C LEU A 85 5.25 29.97 -20.49
#